data_AF-A0A7X0NZ12-F1
#
_entry.id   AF-A0A7X0NZ12-F1
#
_cell.length_a   1.000
_cell.length_b   1.000
_cell.length_c   1.000
_cell.angle_alpha   90.00
_cell.angle_beta   90.00
_cell.angle_gamma   90.00
#
_symmetry.space_group_name_H-M   'P 1'
#
loop_
_entity.id
_entity.type
_entity.pdbx_description
1 polymer ?
#
loop_
_entity_poly.entity_id
_entity_poly.type
_entity_poly.pdbx_seq_one_letter_code
_entity_poly.pdbx_strand_id
1 'polypeptide(L)'
;MTALRNVGAGRALLLGVVASAAMTGLIWLLGGRLQDVELLPDQGAAWYYWKLPDPTLWTRLSAWLGYAAHQIVFWWLIYYAQTRVRRYTGGLHRVNVAALAVNTAFIALHVLQTHLFYDGLAQDVSIFSSQGSVILLLVAVLLMENRRRGLFFGKPAPLGRAVVGFARRYHGYLFSWAAVYTFWYHPAEATSGHLIGFFYMFLLLLQGSLFLTRAHTNRWWTFTLEATVAVHGTLVAVMTSGPGGAWPMFLFGFLGVFVITQMHGLGLSAAVRWGLAACYVSAAMVVYGLRGELWAAAGEAVRIPAIEYVLVGVLALLLWLGLRTAALFRRPAPSPAPVSSPAPSQAPAPAPERAPAPDPSAAPPDVPRAR
;
A
#
# COMPACT_ATOMS: atom_id res chain seq x y z
N MET A 1 2.82 -27.72 -3.94
CA MET A 1 3.62 -26.45 -3.81
C MET A 1 4.42 -26.08 -5.07
N THR A 2 4.81 -27.02 -5.94
CA THR A 2 5.64 -26.75 -7.13
C THR A 2 4.89 -26.02 -8.26
N ALA A 3 3.58 -26.26 -8.41
CA ALA A 3 2.76 -25.64 -9.46
C ALA A 3 2.60 -24.11 -9.34
N LEU A 4 2.63 -23.56 -8.12
CA LEU A 4 2.49 -22.11 -7.88
C LEU A 4 3.78 -21.32 -8.16
N ARG A 5 4.95 -21.99 -8.28
CA ARG A 5 6.24 -21.31 -8.51
C ARG A 5 6.41 -20.77 -9.92
N ASN A 6 5.70 -21.34 -10.89
CA ASN A 6 5.83 -20.97 -12.31
C ASN A 6 4.74 -19.98 -12.76
N VAL A 7 3.96 -19.44 -11.82
CA VAL A 7 2.92 -18.47 -12.11
C VAL A 7 3.57 -17.09 -12.23
N GLY A 8 3.54 -16.49 -13.43
CA GLY A 8 3.96 -15.11 -13.63
C GLY A 8 3.12 -14.15 -12.78
N ALA A 9 3.71 -13.02 -12.36
CA ALA A 9 3.07 -12.09 -11.42
C ALA A 9 1.70 -11.59 -11.88
N GLY A 10 1.47 -11.43 -13.20
CA GLY A 10 0.15 -11.08 -13.74
C GLY A 10 -0.91 -12.16 -13.54
N ARG A 11 -0.55 -13.43 -13.74
CA ARG A 11 -1.47 -14.56 -13.50
C ARG A 11 -1.72 -14.77 -12.00
N ALA A 12 -0.71 -14.58 -11.16
CA ALA A 12 -0.86 -14.66 -9.71
C ALA A 12 -1.81 -13.56 -9.20
N LEU A 13 -1.68 -12.35 -9.73
CA LEU A 13 -2.58 -11.24 -9.43
C LEU A 13 -4.01 -11.57 -9.84
N LEU A 14 -4.23 -12.00 -11.08
CA LEU A 14 -5.58 -12.36 -11.56
C LEU A 14 -6.23 -13.45 -10.71
N LEU A 15 -5.50 -14.54 -10.44
CA LEU A 15 -5.99 -15.61 -9.57
C LEU A 15 -6.30 -15.11 -8.16
N GLY A 16 -5.48 -14.21 -7.63
CA GLY A 16 -5.73 -13.55 -6.35
C GLY A 16 -7.02 -12.75 -6.36
N VAL A 17 -7.28 -11.95 -7.40
CA VAL A 17 -8.52 -11.16 -7.54
C VAL A 17 -9.75 -12.08 -7.61
N VAL A 18 -9.68 -13.15 -8.40
CA VAL A 18 -10.77 -14.14 -8.50
C VAL A 18 -10.99 -14.83 -7.16
N ALA A 19 -9.92 -15.21 -6.46
CA ALA A 19 -10.03 -15.80 -5.12
C ALA A 19 -10.63 -14.81 -4.11
N SER A 20 -10.26 -13.53 -4.14
CA SER A 20 -10.86 -12.47 -3.32
C SER A 20 -12.37 -12.39 -3.57
N ALA A 21 -12.80 -12.35 -4.84
CA ALA A 21 -14.22 -12.33 -5.18
C ALA A 21 -14.96 -13.60 -4.71
N ALA A 22 -14.34 -14.78 -4.87
CA ALA A 22 -14.92 -16.04 -4.41
C ALA A 22 -15.06 -16.10 -2.87
N MET A 23 -14.05 -15.62 -2.13
CA MET A 23 -14.11 -15.55 -0.66
C MET A 23 -15.18 -14.55 -0.18
N THR A 24 -15.33 -13.40 -0.86
CA THR A 24 -16.44 -12.47 -0.59
C THR A 24 -17.79 -13.12 -0.90
N GLY A 25 -17.90 -13.87 -2.00
CA GLY A 25 -19.09 -14.65 -2.33
C GLY A 25 -19.42 -15.70 -1.28
N LEU A 26 -18.41 -16.33 -0.68
CA LEU A 26 -18.61 -17.25 0.43
C LEU A 26 -19.16 -16.54 1.67
N ILE A 27 -18.65 -15.35 2.03
CA ILE A 27 -19.21 -14.54 3.13
C ILE A 27 -20.67 -14.21 2.86
N TRP A 28 -21.00 -13.79 1.63
CA TRP A 28 -22.39 -13.53 1.25
C TRP A 28 -23.29 -14.77 1.41
N LEU A 29 -22.85 -15.94 0.92
CA LEU A 29 -23.60 -17.19 1.05
C LEU A 29 -23.79 -17.61 2.51
N LEU A 30 -22.78 -17.41 3.35
CA LEU A 30 -22.84 -17.79 4.76
C LEU A 30 -23.60 -16.77 5.62
N GLY A 31 -23.71 -15.51 5.17
CA GLY A 31 -24.30 -14.41 5.91
C GLY A 31 -25.77 -14.61 6.29
N GLY A 32 -26.52 -15.43 5.55
CA GLY A 32 -27.89 -15.82 5.93
C GLY A 32 -27.97 -16.45 7.32
N ARG A 33 -26.88 -17.07 7.82
CA ARG A 33 -26.81 -17.65 9.16
C ARG A 33 -26.66 -16.62 10.29
N LEU A 34 -26.39 -15.37 9.96
CA LEU A 34 -26.20 -14.28 10.93
C LEU A 34 -27.46 -13.42 11.10
N GLN A 35 -28.53 -13.70 10.36
CA GLN A 35 -29.76 -12.87 10.37
C GLN A 35 -30.49 -12.87 11.72
N ASP A 36 -30.36 -13.95 12.48
CA ASP A 36 -31.02 -14.10 13.79
C ASP A 36 -30.19 -13.52 14.95
N VAL A 37 -29.04 -12.90 14.67
CA VAL A 37 -28.23 -12.26 15.71
C VAL A 37 -28.89 -10.97 16.16
N GLU A 38 -29.26 -10.92 17.44
CA GLU A 38 -29.83 -9.73 18.06
C GLU A 38 -28.74 -8.68 18.32
N LEU A 39 -28.98 -7.45 17.87
CA LEU A 39 -28.03 -6.33 17.94
C LEU A 39 -28.61 -5.18 18.75
N LEU A 40 -27.72 -4.35 19.29
CA LEU A 40 -28.09 -3.12 19.95
C LEU A 40 -28.68 -2.10 18.97
N PRO A 41 -29.59 -1.21 19.44
CA PRO A 41 -30.07 -0.11 18.62
C PRO A 41 -28.92 0.77 18.14
N ASP A 42 -29.07 1.36 16.96
CA ASP A 42 -28.15 2.39 16.50
C ASP A 42 -28.18 3.61 17.43
N GLN A 43 -27.00 4.10 17.83
CA GLN A 43 -26.84 5.26 18.71
C GLN A 43 -26.24 6.47 17.97
N GLY A 44 -26.12 6.40 16.64
CA GLY A 44 -25.70 7.50 15.78
C GLY A 44 -24.23 7.42 15.34
N ALA A 45 -23.69 8.54 14.86
CA ALA A 45 -22.47 8.56 14.02
C ALA A 45 -21.18 7.99 14.65
N ALA A 46 -21.07 7.97 15.98
CA ALA A 46 -19.92 7.40 16.69
C ALA A 46 -20.13 5.93 17.13
N TRP A 47 -21.33 5.41 16.91
CA TRP A 47 -21.70 4.05 17.25
C TRP A 47 -21.42 3.10 16.09
N TYR A 48 -20.92 1.91 16.44
CA TYR A 48 -20.78 0.84 15.47
C TYR A 48 -21.86 -0.20 15.76
N TYR A 49 -22.76 -0.39 14.78
CA TYR A 49 -24.02 -1.12 14.94
C TYR A 49 -23.87 -2.62 15.18
N TRP A 50 -22.93 -3.28 14.49
CA TRP A 50 -22.77 -4.74 14.52
C TRP A 50 -21.97 -5.22 15.74
N LYS A 51 -22.60 -5.16 16.91
CA LYS A 51 -22.06 -5.56 18.21
C LYS A 51 -23.07 -6.41 18.96
N LEU A 52 -22.62 -7.48 19.62
CA LEU A 52 -23.48 -8.21 20.54
C LEU A 52 -23.86 -7.32 21.73
N PRO A 53 -25.11 -7.43 22.24
CA PRO A 53 -25.54 -6.75 23.45
C PRO A 53 -24.80 -7.24 24.70
N ASP A 54 -24.55 -8.55 24.77
CA ASP A 54 -23.92 -9.22 25.92
C ASP A 54 -22.60 -9.90 25.52
N PRO A 55 -21.52 -9.13 25.27
CA PRO A 55 -20.24 -9.69 24.88
C PRO A 55 -19.65 -10.53 26.02
N THR A 56 -19.08 -11.70 25.70
CA THR A 56 -18.39 -12.54 26.68
C THR A 56 -16.88 -12.38 26.59
N LEU A 57 -16.15 -12.98 27.53
CA LEU A 57 -14.69 -13.08 27.43
C LEU A 57 -14.27 -13.68 26.08
N TRP A 58 -14.97 -14.72 25.60
CA TRP A 58 -14.59 -15.44 24.40
C TRP A 58 -14.93 -14.69 23.11
N THR A 59 -16.01 -13.92 23.09
CA THR A 59 -16.34 -13.13 21.90
C THR A 59 -15.26 -12.09 21.62
N ARG A 60 -14.83 -11.38 22.67
CA ARG A 60 -13.75 -10.38 22.59
C ARG A 60 -12.37 -11.01 22.39
N LEU A 61 -12.03 -12.05 23.17
CA LEU A 61 -10.71 -12.66 23.13
C LEU A 61 -10.45 -13.36 21.78
N SER A 62 -11.47 -13.98 21.17
CA SER A 62 -11.33 -14.61 19.86
C SER A 62 -10.93 -13.60 18.77
N ALA A 63 -11.56 -12.42 18.75
CA ALA A 63 -11.22 -11.34 17.83
C ALA A 63 -9.81 -10.79 18.07
N TRP A 64 -9.44 -10.48 19.33
CA TRP A 64 -8.11 -9.96 19.66
C TRP A 64 -6.98 -10.95 19.40
N LEU A 65 -7.16 -12.23 19.73
CA LEU A 65 -6.18 -13.27 19.44
C LEU A 65 -6.03 -13.47 17.93
N GLY A 66 -7.14 -13.49 17.18
CA GLY A 66 -7.14 -13.56 15.72
C GLY A 66 -6.38 -12.39 15.09
N TYR A 67 -6.69 -11.16 15.52
CA TYR A 67 -5.99 -9.95 15.10
C TYR A 67 -4.49 -10.00 15.43
N ALA A 68 -4.12 -10.27 16.70
CA ALA A 68 -2.73 -10.26 17.14
C ALA A 68 -1.91 -11.32 16.41
N ALA A 69 -2.43 -12.55 16.28
CA ALA A 69 -1.77 -13.62 15.55
C ALA A 69 -1.58 -13.26 14.07
N HIS A 70 -2.63 -12.74 13.42
CA HIS A 70 -2.56 -12.31 12.01
C HIS A 70 -1.50 -11.21 11.83
N GLN A 71 -1.52 -10.20 12.70
CA GLN A 71 -0.61 -9.06 12.63
C GLN A 71 0.85 -9.48 12.82
N ILE A 72 1.13 -10.27 13.86
CA ILE A 72 2.49 -10.71 14.20
C ILE A 72 3.08 -11.56 13.07
N VAL A 73 2.31 -12.54 12.57
CA VAL A 73 2.78 -13.40 11.47
C VAL A 73 3.02 -12.58 10.21
N PHE A 74 2.13 -11.63 9.89
CA PHE A 74 2.29 -10.85 8.66
C PHE A 74 3.47 -9.87 8.75
N TRP A 75 3.66 -9.21 9.90
CA TRP A 75 4.87 -8.41 10.17
C TRP A 75 6.15 -9.24 10.12
N TRP A 76 6.13 -10.47 10.65
CA TRP A 76 7.26 -11.37 10.56
C TRP A 76 7.60 -11.71 9.10
N LEU A 77 6.59 -11.98 8.26
CA LEU A 77 6.79 -12.23 6.82
C LEU A 77 7.38 -11.01 6.09
N ILE A 78 6.91 -9.80 6.43
CA ILE A 78 7.46 -8.55 5.90
C ILE A 78 8.92 -8.38 6.34
N TYR A 79 9.21 -8.58 7.62
CA TYR A 79 10.56 -8.53 8.17
C TYR A 79 11.49 -9.53 7.49
N TYR A 80 11.03 -10.78 7.32
CA TYR A 80 11.77 -11.82 6.62
C TYR A 80 12.07 -11.41 5.18
N ALA A 81 11.08 -10.88 4.45
CA ALA A 81 11.27 -10.43 3.08
C ALA A 81 12.28 -9.28 2.96
N GLN A 82 12.20 -8.30 3.87
CA GLN A 82 13.10 -7.14 3.93
C GLN A 82 14.54 -7.51 4.33
N THR A 83 14.73 -8.55 5.12
CA THR A 83 16.07 -8.94 5.63
C THR A 83 16.73 -10.07 4.85
N ARG A 84 15.96 -10.98 4.25
CA ARG A 84 16.49 -12.18 3.60
C ARG A 84 16.25 -12.24 2.09
N VAL A 85 15.17 -11.64 1.56
CA VAL A 85 14.84 -11.73 0.12
C VAL A 85 15.42 -10.55 -0.67
N ARG A 86 15.09 -9.32 -0.28
CA ARG A 86 15.73 -8.05 -0.75
C ARG A 86 15.82 -7.79 -2.26
N ARG A 87 15.15 -8.57 -3.10
CA ARG A 87 15.18 -8.42 -4.57
C ARG A 87 13.81 -8.55 -5.17
N TYR A 88 13.57 -7.85 -6.28
CA TYR A 88 12.33 -7.95 -7.03
C TYR A 88 12.34 -9.14 -7.99
N THR A 89 11.18 -9.73 -8.23
CA THR A 89 10.98 -10.81 -9.20
C THR A 89 9.75 -10.58 -10.10
N GLY A 90 9.75 -11.21 -11.28
CA GLY A 90 8.60 -11.26 -12.19
C GLY A 90 7.56 -12.34 -11.83
N GLY A 91 7.86 -13.23 -10.88
CA GLY A 91 6.96 -14.29 -10.40
C GLY A 91 6.65 -14.14 -8.90
N LEU A 92 6.52 -15.25 -8.20
CA LEU A 92 6.34 -15.28 -6.74
C LEU A 92 7.59 -15.84 -6.03
N HIS A 93 8.01 -15.20 -4.94
CA HIS A 93 8.91 -15.83 -3.97
C HIS A 93 8.16 -16.84 -3.11
N ARG A 94 8.90 -17.77 -2.48
CA ARG A 94 8.32 -18.70 -1.50
C ARG A 94 7.60 -17.98 -0.36
N VAL A 95 8.16 -16.86 0.08
CA VAL A 95 7.56 -16.03 1.14
C VAL A 95 6.26 -15.36 0.68
N ASN A 96 6.08 -15.06 -0.63
CA ASN A 96 4.80 -14.58 -1.15
C ASN A 96 3.74 -15.67 -1.10
N VAL A 97 4.10 -16.91 -1.48
CA VAL A 97 3.18 -18.06 -1.37
C VAL A 97 2.79 -18.31 0.09
N ALA A 98 3.74 -18.18 1.02
CA ALA A 98 3.46 -18.26 2.45
C ALA A 98 2.52 -17.13 2.90
N ALA A 99 2.75 -15.89 2.48
CA ALA A 99 1.89 -14.76 2.81
C ALA A 99 0.46 -14.94 2.26
N LEU A 100 0.31 -15.43 1.02
CA LEU A 100 -0.99 -15.74 0.44
C LEU A 100 -1.70 -16.82 1.28
N ALA A 101 -1.02 -17.92 1.60
CA ALA A 101 -1.60 -19.00 2.40
C ALA A 101 -2.01 -18.54 3.80
N VAL A 102 -1.16 -17.74 4.47
CA VAL A 102 -1.43 -17.17 5.80
C VAL A 102 -2.65 -16.26 5.75
N ASN A 103 -2.70 -15.32 4.81
CA ASN A 103 -3.85 -14.42 4.68
C ASN A 103 -5.13 -15.20 4.37
N THR A 104 -5.11 -16.18 3.46
CA THR A 104 -6.28 -17.04 3.19
C THR A 104 -6.72 -17.82 4.43
N ALA A 105 -5.78 -18.36 5.21
CA ALA A 105 -6.10 -19.07 6.44
C ALA A 105 -6.74 -18.16 7.48
N PHE A 106 -6.24 -16.92 7.65
CA PHE A 106 -6.84 -15.94 8.54
C PHE A 106 -8.19 -15.42 8.04
N ILE A 107 -8.42 -15.37 6.72
CA ILE A 107 -9.74 -15.07 6.17
C ILE A 107 -10.74 -16.15 6.59
N ALA A 108 -10.40 -17.43 6.38
CA ALA A 108 -11.24 -18.55 6.79
C ALA A 108 -11.46 -18.57 8.32
N LEU A 109 -10.40 -18.32 9.10
CA LEU A 109 -10.48 -18.25 10.56
C LEU A 109 -11.39 -17.12 11.03
N HIS A 110 -11.31 -15.94 10.41
CA HIS A 110 -12.16 -14.82 10.78
C HIS A 110 -13.64 -15.10 10.48
N VAL A 111 -13.94 -15.67 9.31
CA VAL A 111 -15.31 -16.11 8.97
C VAL A 111 -15.82 -17.12 10.00
N LEU A 112 -15.00 -18.14 10.33
CA LEU A 112 -15.36 -19.11 11.37
C LEU A 112 -15.55 -18.44 12.73
N GLN A 113 -14.67 -17.51 13.10
CA GLN A 113 -14.76 -16.75 14.35
C GLN A 113 -16.08 -15.96 14.41
N THR A 114 -16.48 -15.27 13.35
CA THR A 114 -17.77 -14.56 13.30
C THR A 114 -18.93 -15.52 13.48
N HIS A 115 -18.91 -16.69 12.85
CA HIS A 115 -20.01 -17.66 13.01
C HIS A 115 -20.07 -18.32 14.38
N LEU A 116 -18.96 -18.38 15.12
CA LEU A 116 -18.92 -18.97 16.47
C LEU A 116 -19.13 -17.95 17.59
N PHE A 117 -18.68 -16.71 17.38
CA PHE A 117 -18.54 -15.71 18.44
C PHE A 117 -19.09 -14.33 18.08
N TYR A 118 -19.39 -14.10 16.80
CA TYR A 118 -19.90 -12.86 16.23
C TYR A 118 -18.97 -11.65 16.34
N ASP A 119 -18.68 -11.14 17.55
CA ASP A 119 -18.01 -9.85 17.76
C ASP A 119 -16.66 -9.71 17.03
N GLY A 120 -16.35 -8.48 16.62
CA GLY A 120 -15.03 -8.04 16.15
C GLY A 120 -14.35 -7.10 17.15
N LEU A 121 -13.20 -6.52 16.77
CA LEU A 121 -12.50 -5.56 17.64
C LEU A 121 -13.34 -4.31 17.97
N ALA A 122 -14.35 -4.01 17.13
CA ALA A 122 -15.28 -2.91 17.36
C ALA A 122 -15.95 -2.93 18.74
N GLN A 123 -16.03 -4.09 19.40
CA GLN A 123 -16.54 -4.19 20.75
C GLN A 123 -15.74 -3.34 21.74
N ASP A 124 -14.43 -3.21 21.52
CA ASP A 124 -13.49 -2.61 22.45
C ASP A 124 -12.91 -1.28 21.98
N VAL A 125 -13.08 -0.93 20.70
CA VAL A 125 -12.42 0.23 20.09
C VAL A 125 -13.38 1.07 19.25
N SER A 126 -13.13 2.39 19.24
CA SER A 126 -13.97 3.38 18.56
C SER A 126 -13.99 3.18 17.03
N ILE A 127 -15.12 3.49 16.38
CA ILE A 127 -15.21 3.52 14.90
C ILE A 127 -14.17 4.44 14.27
N PHE A 128 -13.81 5.54 14.94
CA PHE A 128 -12.81 6.47 14.47
C PHE A 128 -11.40 5.88 14.43
N SER A 129 -11.12 4.85 15.23
CA SER A 129 -9.81 4.17 15.19
C SER A 129 -9.64 3.33 13.92
N SER A 130 -10.69 2.61 13.50
CA SER A 130 -10.70 1.87 12.22
C SER A 130 -10.61 2.83 11.05
N GLN A 131 -11.45 3.87 11.03
CA GLN A 131 -11.43 4.92 10.00
C GLN A 131 -10.07 5.62 9.93
N GLY A 132 -9.50 5.99 11.07
CA GLY A 132 -8.18 6.63 11.16
C GLY A 132 -7.06 5.78 10.59
N SER A 133 -7.13 4.44 10.75
CA SER A 133 -6.14 3.53 10.18
C SER A 133 -6.12 3.54 8.66
N VAL A 134 -7.30 3.59 8.03
CA VAL A 134 -7.46 3.67 6.57
C VAL A 134 -7.01 5.05 6.07
N ILE A 135 -7.42 6.14 6.72
CA ILE A 135 -6.99 7.50 6.38
C ILE A 135 -5.45 7.59 6.42
N LEU A 136 -4.82 7.06 7.46
CA LEU A 136 -3.37 7.07 7.60
C LEU A 136 -2.68 6.28 6.47
N LEU A 137 -3.25 5.16 6.04
CA LEU A 137 -2.78 4.41 4.86
C LEU A 137 -2.85 5.28 3.60
N LEU A 138 -3.98 5.91 3.30
CA LEU A 138 -4.17 6.74 2.10
C LEU A 138 -3.20 7.93 2.08
N VAL A 139 -3.07 8.62 3.21
CA VAL A 139 -2.12 9.73 3.41
C VAL A 139 -0.68 9.27 3.19
N ALA A 140 -0.30 8.11 3.71
CA ALA A 140 1.02 7.56 3.49
C ALA A 140 1.26 7.17 2.01
N VAL A 141 0.25 6.67 1.28
CA VAL A 141 0.34 6.45 -0.18
C VAL A 141 0.63 7.77 -0.90
N LEU A 142 -0.12 8.84 -0.59
CA LEU A 142 0.11 10.17 -1.18
C LEU A 142 1.53 10.68 -0.92
N LEU A 143 2.00 10.58 0.32
CA LEU A 143 3.35 10.99 0.71
C LEU A 143 4.42 10.22 -0.08
N MET A 144 4.28 8.89 -0.21
CA MET A 144 5.25 8.04 -0.90
C MET A 144 5.27 8.26 -2.41
N GLU A 145 4.12 8.57 -3.00
CA GLU A 145 3.96 8.73 -4.45
C GLU A 145 4.07 10.19 -4.92
N ASN A 146 4.21 11.15 -4.01
CA ASN A 146 4.40 12.57 -4.28
C ASN A 146 5.42 12.84 -5.40
N ARG A 147 6.55 12.12 -5.42
CA ARG A 147 7.59 12.35 -6.46
C ARG A 147 7.20 11.84 -7.84
N ARG A 148 6.36 10.80 -7.91
CA ARG A 148 5.94 10.17 -9.18
C ARG A 148 4.78 10.93 -9.81
N ARG A 149 3.78 11.30 -9.00
CA ARG A 149 2.49 11.82 -9.48
C ARG A 149 2.17 13.25 -9.05
N GLY A 150 3.00 13.85 -8.19
CA GLY A 150 2.70 15.13 -7.55
C GLY A 150 1.61 15.01 -6.47
N LEU A 151 1.34 16.11 -5.77
CA LEU A 151 0.16 16.27 -4.91
C LEU A 151 -0.84 17.29 -5.47
N PHE A 152 -0.44 18.09 -6.47
CA PHE A 152 -1.33 19.09 -7.05
C PHE A 152 -1.07 19.25 -8.55
N PHE A 153 -1.94 18.68 -9.37
CA PHE A 153 -1.87 18.69 -10.82
C PHE A 153 -0.52 18.23 -11.40
N GLY A 154 0.06 17.18 -10.82
CA GLY A 154 1.37 16.66 -11.23
C GLY A 154 2.57 17.36 -10.58
N LYS A 155 2.38 18.44 -9.83
CA LYS A 155 3.47 19.14 -9.14
C LYS A 155 3.76 18.47 -7.79
N PRO A 156 5.03 18.08 -7.52
CA PRO A 156 5.41 17.51 -6.23
C PRO A 156 5.50 18.58 -5.15
N ALA A 157 4.99 18.26 -3.96
CA ALA A 157 5.26 19.04 -2.76
C ALA A 157 6.73 18.89 -2.33
N PRO A 158 7.32 19.90 -1.66
CA PRO A 158 8.73 19.92 -1.26
C PRO A 158 9.03 19.01 -0.06
N LEU A 159 8.76 17.71 -0.18
CA LEU A 159 9.00 16.72 0.88
C LEU A 159 10.45 16.22 0.85
N GLY A 160 11.05 16.15 2.05
CA GLY A 160 12.44 15.69 2.20
C GLY A 160 12.66 14.25 1.74
N ARG A 161 13.79 13.97 1.08
CA ARG A 161 14.12 12.63 0.55
C ARG A 161 14.14 11.55 1.65
N ALA A 162 14.65 11.91 2.83
CA ALA A 162 14.73 11.00 3.97
C ALA A 162 13.34 10.61 4.50
N VAL A 163 12.39 11.55 4.54
CA VAL A 163 11.00 11.31 4.96
C VAL A 163 10.30 10.35 4.00
N VAL A 164 10.34 10.64 2.71
CA VAL A 164 9.75 9.77 1.67
C VAL A 164 10.44 8.41 1.66
N GLY A 165 11.77 8.37 1.79
CA GLY A 165 12.54 7.14 1.86
C GLY A 165 12.18 6.27 3.07
N PHE A 166 11.98 6.89 4.24
CA PHE A 166 11.52 6.21 5.44
C PHE A 166 10.12 5.62 5.25
N ALA A 167 9.16 6.42 4.78
CA ALA A 167 7.81 5.96 4.49
C ALA A 167 7.83 4.77 3.53
N ARG A 168 8.53 4.88 2.39
CA ARG A 168 8.66 3.79 1.41
C ARG A 168 9.32 2.53 1.99
N ARG A 169 10.26 2.67 2.92
CA ARG A 169 10.92 1.52 3.55
C ARG A 169 10.01 0.78 4.53
N TYR A 170 9.19 1.50 5.29
CA TYR A 170 8.41 0.93 6.39
C TYR A 170 6.90 0.84 6.12
N HIS A 171 6.42 1.31 4.96
CA HIS A 171 5.00 1.28 4.62
C HIS A 171 4.36 -0.10 4.77
N GLY A 172 5.10 -1.17 4.46
CA GLY A 172 4.58 -2.54 4.58
C GLY A 172 4.01 -2.84 5.96
N TYR A 173 4.68 -2.38 7.03
CA TYR A 173 4.21 -2.58 8.41
C TYR A 173 2.97 -1.74 8.73
N LEU A 174 2.96 -0.47 8.30
CA LEU A 174 1.82 0.43 8.49
C LEU A 174 0.59 -0.06 7.71
N PHE A 175 0.80 -0.49 6.47
CA PHE A 175 -0.28 -0.88 5.56
C PHE A 175 -0.85 -2.23 5.96
N SER A 176 -0.01 -3.18 6.37
CA SER A 176 -0.49 -4.45 6.91
C SER A 176 -1.23 -4.23 8.22
N TRP A 177 -0.78 -3.30 9.08
CA TRP A 177 -1.51 -2.94 10.29
C TRP A 177 -2.90 -2.38 9.98
N ALA A 178 -2.99 -1.33 9.16
CA ALA A 178 -4.28 -0.75 8.81
C ALA A 178 -5.21 -1.79 8.15
N ALA A 179 -4.66 -2.64 7.28
CA ALA A 179 -5.43 -3.68 6.60
C ALA A 179 -5.93 -4.76 7.57
N VAL A 180 -5.05 -5.37 8.36
CA VAL A 180 -5.41 -6.45 9.29
C VAL A 180 -6.28 -5.93 10.43
N TYR A 181 -6.03 -4.72 10.91
CA TYR A 181 -6.85 -4.09 11.93
C TYR A 181 -8.28 -3.87 11.46
N THR A 182 -8.46 -3.22 10.30
CA THR A 182 -9.79 -3.02 9.71
C THR A 182 -10.47 -4.35 9.40
N PHE A 183 -9.70 -5.34 8.94
CA PHE A 183 -10.23 -6.68 8.63
C PHE A 183 -10.84 -7.36 9.86
N TRP A 184 -10.19 -7.31 11.02
CA TRP A 184 -10.69 -7.89 12.27
C TRP A 184 -11.60 -6.95 13.08
N TYR A 185 -11.71 -5.68 12.68
CA TYR A 185 -12.56 -4.71 13.39
C TYR A 185 -14.03 -5.10 13.31
N HIS A 186 -14.48 -5.54 12.13
CA HIS A 186 -15.87 -5.86 11.85
C HIS A 186 -16.11 -7.37 11.90
N PRO A 187 -17.27 -7.86 12.39
CA PRO A 187 -17.74 -9.21 12.06
C PRO A 187 -17.81 -9.42 10.53
N ALA A 188 -17.71 -10.67 10.09
CA ALA A 188 -17.91 -11.10 8.69
C ALA A 188 -19.38 -11.03 8.22
N GLU A 189 -19.97 -9.84 8.36
CA GLU A 189 -21.33 -9.51 7.97
C GLU A 189 -21.54 -9.43 6.45
N ALA A 190 -22.76 -9.69 6.00
CA ALA A 190 -23.10 -9.83 4.58
C ALA A 190 -23.95 -8.68 4.01
N THR A 191 -23.95 -7.52 4.66
CA THR A 191 -24.52 -6.29 4.08
C THR A 191 -23.68 -5.81 2.89
N SER A 192 -24.27 -5.00 2.01
CA SER A 192 -23.58 -4.52 0.79
C SER A 192 -22.29 -3.74 1.09
N GLY A 193 -22.30 -2.89 2.12
CA GLY A 193 -21.11 -2.15 2.58
C GLY A 193 -20.01 -3.05 3.13
N HIS A 194 -20.38 -4.12 3.86
CA HIS A 194 -19.42 -5.11 4.35
C HIS A 194 -18.84 -5.94 3.21
N LEU A 195 -19.65 -6.41 2.27
CA LEU A 195 -19.16 -7.26 1.18
C LEU A 195 -18.17 -6.55 0.27
N ILE A 196 -18.46 -5.30 -0.13
CA ILE A 196 -17.50 -4.51 -0.91
C ILE A 196 -16.26 -4.16 -0.08
N GLY A 197 -16.43 -3.94 1.22
CA GLY A 197 -15.35 -3.76 2.18
C GLY A 197 -14.43 -4.98 2.23
N PHE A 198 -14.97 -6.18 2.49
CA PHE A 198 -14.22 -7.43 2.52
C PHE A 198 -13.52 -7.71 1.19
N PHE A 199 -14.21 -7.52 0.07
CA PHE A 199 -13.58 -7.63 -1.25
C PHE A 199 -12.36 -6.71 -1.32
N TYR A 200 -12.51 -5.44 -0.97
CA TYR A 200 -11.42 -4.48 -0.98
C TYR A 200 -10.28 -4.86 -0.01
N MET A 201 -10.60 -5.28 1.21
CA MET A 201 -9.63 -5.77 2.19
C MET A 201 -8.83 -6.96 1.64
N PHE A 202 -9.49 -7.90 0.96
CA PHE A 202 -8.80 -9.03 0.34
C PHE A 202 -7.87 -8.61 -0.79
N LEU A 203 -8.23 -7.58 -1.57
CA LEU A 203 -7.32 -7.00 -2.57
C LEU A 203 -6.11 -6.32 -1.91
N LEU A 204 -6.27 -5.65 -0.77
CA LEU A 204 -5.17 -5.07 -0.01
C LEU A 204 -4.26 -6.14 0.62
N LEU A 205 -4.82 -7.22 1.17
CA LEU A 205 -4.04 -8.36 1.68
C LEU A 205 -3.32 -9.11 0.56
N LEU A 206 -3.94 -9.23 -0.61
CA LEU A 206 -3.30 -9.72 -1.83
C LEU A 206 -2.13 -8.82 -2.23
N GLN A 207 -2.33 -7.50 -2.33
CA GLN A 207 -1.26 -6.55 -2.61
C GLN A 207 -0.11 -6.65 -1.60
N GLY A 208 -0.43 -6.76 -0.31
CA GLY A 208 0.54 -6.99 0.75
C GLY A 208 1.30 -8.30 0.55
N SER A 209 0.62 -9.39 0.18
CA SER A 209 1.25 -10.69 -0.07
C SER A 209 2.16 -10.71 -1.30
N LEU A 210 1.98 -9.79 -2.24
CA LEU A 210 2.76 -9.66 -3.47
C LEU A 210 4.03 -8.80 -3.30
N PHE A 211 4.45 -8.43 -2.09
CA PHE A 211 5.66 -7.63 -1.86
C PHE A 211 6.87 -8.17 -2.65
N LEU A 212 7.75 -7.26 -3.10
CA LEU A 212 8.93 -7.60 -3.91
C LEU A 212 8.61 -8.29 -5.25
N THR A 213 7.40 -8.15 -5.78
CA THR A 213 7.06 -8.59 -7.15
C THR A 213 6.84 -7.40 -8.08
N ARG A 214 6.89 -7.63 -9.40
CA ARG A 214 6.51 -6.62 -10.40
C ARG A 214 5.01 -6.26 -10.33
N ALA A 215 4.15 -7.17 -9.88
CA ALA A 215 2.73 -6.86 -9.67
C ALA A 215 2.52 -5.82 -8.56
N HIS A 216 3.26 -5.92 -7.45
CA HIS A 216 3.14 -4.99 -6.32
C HIS A 216 3.49 -3.54 -6.65
N THR A 217 4.30 -3.34 -7.70
CA THR A 217 4.70 -2.00 -8.18
C THR A 217 4.00 -1.61 -9.48
N ASN A 218 3.03 -2.41 -9.95
CA ASN A 218 2.29 -2.13 -11.16
C ASN A 218 1.34 -0.95 -10.93
N ARG A 219 1.57 0.15 -11.66
CA ARG A 219 0.81 1.42 -11.51
C ARG A 219 -0.70 1.29 -11.70
N TRP A 220 -1.15 0.42 -12.60
CA TRP A 220 -2.57 0.22 -12.88
C TRP A 220 -3.22 -0.58 -11.76
N TRP A 221 -2.54 -1.62 -11.28
CA TRP A 221 -3.01 -2.38 -10.13
C TRP A 221 -3.07 -1.54 -8.85
N THR A 222 -2.02 -0.79 -8.54
CA THR A 222 -2.03 0.13 -7.38
C THR A 222 -3.11 1.19 -7.53
N PHE A 223 -3.33 1.70 -8.74
CA PHE A 223 -4.42 2.63 -9.01
C PHE A 223 -5.80 1.99 -8.81
N THR A 224 -6.01 0.75 -9.25
CA THR A 224 -7.26 0.01 -8.98
C THR A 224 -7.54 -0.05 -7.48
N LEU A 225 -6.54 -0.39 -6.66
CA LEU A 225 -6.70 -0.41 -5.20
C LEU A 225 -7.04 0.96 -4.62
N GLU A 226 -6.43 2.02 -5.14
CA GLU A 226 -6.72 3.38 -4.70
C GLU A 226 -8.13 3.84 -5.14
N ALA A 227 -8.57 3.48 -6.34
CA ALA A 227 -9.88 3.85 -6.89
C ALA A 227 -11.04 3.11 -6.19
N THR A 228 -10.83 1.87 -5.76
CA THR A 228 -11.85 1.09 -5.04
C THR A 228 -12.28 1.75 -3.72
N VAL A 229 -11.43 2.59 -3.11
CA VAL A 229 -11.78 3.39 -1.92
C VAL A 229 -13.00 4.28 -2.18
N ALA A 230 -13.06 4.91 -3.36
CA ALA A 230 -14.18 5.76 -3.73
C ALA A 230 -15.49 4.98 -3.76
N VAL A 231 -15.46 3.77 -4.34
CA VAL A 231 -16.63 2.87 -4.40
C VAL A 231 -17.04 2.43 -3.00
N HIS A 232 -16.09 1.90 -2.21
CA HIS A 232 -16.37 1.40 -0.87
C HIS A 232 -16.87 2.51 0.07
N GLY A 233 -16.18 3.65 0.14
CA GLY A 233 -16.58 4.78 1.00
C GLY A 233 -17.94 5.35 0.62
N THR A 234 -18.27 5.40 -0.67
CA THR A 234 -19.60 5.81 -1.14
C THR A 234 -20.68 4.84 -0.68
N LEU A 235 -20.46 3.52 -0.84
CA LEU A 235 -21.44 2.51 -0.43
C LEU A 235 -21.64 2.47 1.08
N VAL A 236 -20.58 2.63 1.87
CA VAL A 236 -20.70 2.77 3.33
C VAL A 236 -21.52 4.01 3.68
N ALA A 237 -21.26 5.15 3.04
CA ALA A 237 -22.03 6.37 3.28
C ALA A 237 -23.53 6.20 2.95
N VAL A 238 -23.86 5.54 1.84
CA VAL A 238 -25.26 5.21 1.49
C VAL A 238 -25.88 4.27 2.52
N MET A 239 -25.13 3.25 2.98
CA MET A 239 -25.63 2.28 3.96
C MET A 239 -25.88 2.93 5.33
N THR A 240 -24.99 3.83 5.76
CA THR A 240 -25.05 4.45 7.08
C THR A 240 -26.00 5.65 7.13
N SER A 241 -26.12 6.43 6.05
CA SER A 241 -26.89 7.69 6.04
C SER A 241 -28.00 7.74 4.99
N GLY A 242 -28.24 6.64 4.28
CA GLY A 242 -29.25 6.54 3.24
C GLY A 242 -28.90 7.26 1.93
N PRO A 243 -29.77 7.15 0.90
CA PRO A 243 -29.56 7.79 -0.41
C PRO A 243 -29.54 9.33 -0.38
N GLY A 244 -30.18 9.95 0.63
CA GLY A 244 -30.14 11.39 0.88
C GLY A 244 -28.92 11.84 1.70
N GLY A 245 -28.12 10.90 2.20
CA GLY A 245 -27.00 11.18 3.09
C GLY A 245 -25.76 11.73 2.38
N ALA A 246 -24.62 11.65 3.08
CA ALA A 246 -23.36 12.30 2.72
C ALA A 246 -22.53 11.56 1.65
N TRP A 247 -23.13 10.61 0.91
CA TRP A 247 -22.41 9.86 -0.12
C TRP A 247 -21.79 10.73 -1.24
N PRO A 248 -22.36 11.88 -1.66
CA PRO A 248 -21.71 12.73 -2.67
C PRO A 248 -20.39 13.30 -2.17
N MET A 249 -20.31 13.70 -0.88
CA MET A 249 -19.06 14.14 -0.26
C MET A 249 -17.97 13.07 -0.36
N PHE A 250 -18.31 11.80 -0.10
CA PHE A 250 -17.35 10.70 -0.21
C PHE A 250 -16.97 10.41 -1.66
N LEU A 251 -17.94 10.27 -2.56
CA LEU A 251 -17.69 9.97 -3.96
C LEU A 251 -16.84 11.07 -4.62
N PHE A 252 -17.33 12.31 -4.59
CA PHE A 252 -16.67 13.43 -5.24
C PHE A 252 -15.41 13.87 -4.50
N GLY A 253 -15.34 13.66 -3.18
CA GLY A 253 -14.10 13.86 -2.43
C GLY A 253 -12.98 12.93 -2.91
N PHE A 254 -13.20 11.62 -2.96
CA PHE A 254 -12.20 10.68 -3.45
C PHE A 254 -11.91 10.83 -4.95
N LEU A 255 -12.93 11.09 -5.77
CA LEU A 255 -12.70 11.42 -7.19
C LEU A 255 -11.96 12.75 -7.38
N GLY A 256 -12.12 13.69 -6.46
CA GLY A 256 -11.33 14.92 -6.39
C GLY A 256 -9.85 14.62 -6.18
N VAL A 257 -9.50 13.72 -5.26
CA VAL A 257 -8.12 13.23 -5.08
C VAL A 257 -7.60 12.57 -6.35
N PHE A 258 -8.44 11.80 -7.05
CA PHE A 258 -8.09 11.19 -8.33
C PHE A 258 -7.73 12.23 -9.39
N VAL A 259 -8.61 13.21 -9.61
CA VAL A 259 -8.44 14.26 -10.61
C VAL A 259 -7.24 15.14 -10.26
N ILE A 260 -7.09 15.57 -9.01
CA ILE A 260 -6.03 16.53 -8.62
C ILE A 260 -4.66 15.84 -8.54
N THR A 261 -4.60 14.58 -8.11
CA THR A 261 -3.34 13.89 -7.79
C THR A 261 -3.13 12.60 -8.59
N GLN A 262 -4.01 11.60 -8.46
CA GLN A 262 -3.66 10.23 -8.84
C GLN A 262 -3.49 10.05 -10.36
N MET A 263 -4.36 10.68 -11.16
CA MET A 263 -4.36 10.52 -12.63
C MET A 263 -3.05 11.01 -13.29
N HIS A 264 -2.34 11.94 -12.65
CA HIS A 264 -1.09 12.50 -13.15
C HIS A 264 0.07 11.50 -13.12
N GLY A 265 -0.05 10.42 -12.34
CA GLY A 265 0.93 9.34 -12.26
C GLY A 265 0.69 8.17 -13.21
N LEU A 266 -0.32 8.25 -14.09
CA LEU A 266 -0.74 7.14 -14.96
C LEU A 266 -0.13 7.22 -16.38
N GLY A 267 0.36 8.38 -16.80
CA GLY A 267 0.84 8.61 -18.17
C GLY A 267 -0.26 8.92 -19.18
N LEU A 268 -1.39 9.48 -18.72
CA LEU A 268 -2.49 9.92 -19.56
C LEU A 268 -2.12 11.19 -20.35
N SER A 269 -2.63 11.30 -21.58
CA SER A 269 -2.49 12.51 -22.37
C SER A 269 -3.19 13.71 -21.70
N ALA A 270 -2.84 14.93 -22.07
CA ALA A 270 -3.51 16.12 -21.53
C ALA A 270 -5.01 16.13 -21.87
N ALA A 271 -5.38 15.73 -23.09
CA ALA A 271 -6.77 15.64 -23.53
C ALA A 271 -7.59 14.68 -22.66
N VAL A 272 -7.06 13.49 -22.37
CA VAL A 272 -7.75 12.51 -21.51
C VAL A 272 -7.94 13.06 -20.09
N ARG A 273 -6.92 13.71 -19.53
CA ARG A 273 -6.99 14.32 -18.19
C ARG A 273 -8.04 15.43 -18.12
N TRP A 274 -8.11 16.30 -19.12
CA TRP A 274 -9.13 17.34 -19.21
C TRP A 274 -10.53 16.76 -19.43
N GLY A 275 -10.66 15.71 -20.24
CA GLY A 275 -11.93 14.99 -20.40
C GLY A 275 -12.42 14.37 -19.08
N LEU A 276 -11.53 13.73 -18.31
CA LEU A 276 -11.85 13.21 -16.98
C LEU A 276 -12.25 14.31 -16.00
N ALA A 277 -11.53 15.44 -16.01
CA ALA A 277 -11.86 16.59 -15.17
C ALA A 277 -13.22 17.20 -15.53
N ALA A 278 -13.53 17.35 -16.82
CA ALA A 278 -14.82 17.82 -17.29
C ALA A 278 -15.95 16.85 -16.90
N CYS A 279 -15.74 15.54 -17.07
CA CYS A 279 -16.69 14.52 -16.64
C CYS A 279 -16.97 14.58 -15.13
N TYR A 280 -15.90 14.70 -14.33
CA TYR A 280 -16.02 14.86 -12.88
C TYR A 280 -16.83 16.09 -12.48
N VAL A 281 -16.52 17.27 -13.05
CA VAL A 281 -17.25 18.52 -12.76
C VAL A 281 -18.71 18.40 -13.18
N SER A 282 -18.99 17.91 -14.38
CA SER A 282 -20.35 17.73 -14.88
C SER A 282 -21.15 16.75 -14.01
N ALA A 283 -20.55 15.63 -13.62
CA ALA A 283 -21.20 14.66 -12.74
C ALA A 283 -21.52 15.25 -11.36
N ALA A 284 -20.58 16.02 -10.78
CA ALA A 284 -20.82 16.72 -9.53
C ALA A 284 -21.96 17.74 -9.67
N MET A 285 -21.94 18.57 -10.72
CA MET A 285 -23.00 19.55 -10.97
C MET A 285 -24.37 18.90 -11.14
N VAL A 286 -24.47 17.77 -11.87
CA VAL A 286 -25.73 17.05 -12.04
C VAL A 286 -26.20 16.48 -10.71
N VAL A 287 -25.36 15.78 -9.95
CA VAL A 287 -25.77 15.14 -8.69
C VAL A 287 -26.21 16.19 -7.66
N TYR A 288 -25.39 17.21 -7.39
CA TYR A 288 -25.75 18.25 -6.43
C TYR A 288 -26.90 19.13 -6.93
N GLY A 289 -27.01 19.35 -8.25
CA GLY A 289 -28.13 20.07 -8.85
C GLY A 289 -29.46 19.34 -8.67
N LEU A 290 -29.50 18.04 -8.94
CA LEU A 290 -30.69 17.20 -8.72
C LEU A 290 -31.08 17.11 -7.23
N ARG A 291 -30.13 17.30 -6.32
CA ARG A 291 -30.36 17.34 -4.88
C ARG A 291 -30.76 18.72 -4.35
N GLY A 292 -30.70 19.78 -5.18
CA GLY A 292 -30.92 21.16 -4.73
C GLY A 292 -29.77 21.72 -3.85
N GLU A 293 -28.60 21.09 -3.88
CA GLU A 293 -27.45 21.35 -3.01
C GLU A 293 -26.24 21.89 -3.78
N LEU A 294 -26.45 22.50 -4.96
CA LEU A 294 -25.37 22.95 -5.84
C LEU A 294 -24.38 23.91 -5.15
N TRP A 295 -24.86 24.72 -4.20
CA TRP A 295 -24.02 25.62 -3.41
C TRP A 295 -23.06 24.88 -2.47
N ALA A 296 -23.42 23.68 -2.01
CA ALA A 296 -22.60 22.85 -1.13
C ALA A 296 -21.55 22.03 -1.89
N ALA A 297 -21.75 21.82 -3.20
CA ALA A 297 -20.94 20.96 -4.05
C ALA A 297 -19.43 21.22 -3.93
N ALA A 298 -19.02 22.49 -3.99
CA ALA A 298 -17.62 22.87 -3.90
C ALA A 298 -17.01 22.56 -2.52
N GLY A 299 -17.75 22.84 -1.44
CA GLY A 299 -17.28 22.61 -0.08
C GLY A 299 -17.15 21.13 0.25
N GLU A 300 -18.12 20.31 -0.15
CA GLU A 300 -18.11 18.87 0.10
C GLU A 300 -17.07 18.13 -0.73
N ALA A 301 -16.97 18.44 -2.03
CA ALA A 301 -16.02 17.79 -2.92
C ALA A 301 -14.55 18.09 -2.59
N VAL A 302 -14.26 19.24 -1.96
CA VAL A 302 -12.90 19.63 -1.55
C VAL A 302 -12.53 19.07 -0.17
N ARG A 303 -13.50 18.67 0.65
CA ARG A 303 -13.27 18.30 2.05
C ARG A 303 -12.27 17.15 2.20
N ILE A 304 -12.48 16.03 1.49
CA ILE A 304 -11.58 14.88 1.56
C ILE A 304 -10.18 15.22 1.03
N PRO A 305 -10.00 15.80 -0.18
CA PRO A 305 -8.69 16.24 -0.64
C PRO A 305 -7.96 17.16 0.34
N ALA A 306 -8.67 18.14 0.90
CA ALA A 306 -8.09 19.08 1.86
C ALA A 306 -7.60 18.37 3.13
N ILE A 307 -8.43 17.49 3.72
CA ILE A 307 -8.05 16.69 4.90
C ILE A 307 -6.83 15.83 4.60
N GLU A 308 -6.85 15.09 3.49
CA GLU A 308 -5.72 14.22 3.13
C GLU A 308 -4.42 15.01 2.94
N TYR A 309 -4.47 16.18 2.30
CA TYR A 309 -3.26 16.99 2.04
C TYR A 309 -2.71 17.61 3.33
N VAL A 310 -3.58 18.07 4.22
CA VAL A 310 -3.16 18.54 5.55
C VAL A 310 -2.49 17.39 6.31
N LEU A 311 -3.10 16.20 6.30
CA LEU A 311 -2.56 15.03 6.98
C LEU A 311 -1.24 14.53 6.35
N VAL A 312 -1.03 14.69 5.04
CA VAL A 312 0.29 14.46 4.41
C VAL A 312 1.33 15.38 5.01
N GLY A 313 1.02 16.66 5.19
CA GLY A 313 1.89 17.64 5.85
C GLY A 313 2.22 17.26 7.29
N VAL A 314 1.20 16.89 8.07
CA VAL A 314 1.35 16.42 9.46
C VAL A 314 2.22 15.18 9.53
N LEU A 315 1.93 14.15 8.73
CA LEU A 315 2.73 12.92 8.71
C LEU A 315 4.17 13.20 8.29
N ALA A 316 4.39 14.05 7.28
CA ALA A 316 5.74 14.42 6.86
C ALA A 316 6.52 15.13 7.97
N LEU A 317 5.87 16.03 8.72
CA LEU A 317 6.46 16.72 9.87
C LEU A 317 6.82 15.74 10.99
N LEU A 318 5.91 14.83 11.36
CA LEU A 318 6.15 13.82 12.39
C LEU A 318 7.31 12.90 12.04
N LEU A 319 7.36 12.41 10.79
CA LEU A 319 8.46 11.59 10.31
C LEU A 319 9.78 12.37 10.28
N TRP A 320 9.77 13.64 9.87
CA TRP A 320 10.95 14.48 9.88
C TRP A 320 11.48 14.71 11.31
N LEU A 321 10.60 15.02 12.26
CA LEU A 321 10.95 15.17 13.67
C LEU A 321 11.55 13.88 14.24
N GLY A 322 10.91 12.73 14.00
CA GLY A 322 11.43 11.43 14.45
C GLY A 322 12.81 11.08 13.86
N LEU A 323 13.05 11.42 12.58
CA LEU A 323 14.36 11.22 11.97
C LEU A 323 15.42 12.18 12.53
N ARG A 324 15.03 13.44 12.82
CA ARG A 324 15.91 14.43 13.44
C ARG A 324 16.31 14.03 14.85
N THR A 325 15.35 13.62 15.69
CA THR A 325 15.64 13.16 17.06
C THR A 325 16.51 11.91 17.04
N ALA A 326 16.22 10.93 16.19
CA ALA A 326 17.06 9.75 16.04
C ALA A 326 18.50 10.09 15.61
N ALA A 327 18.69 11.15 14.81
CA ALA A 327 20.02 11.61 14.42
C ALA A 327 20.80 12.23 15.59
N LEU A 328 20.13 12.91 16.52
CA LEU A 328 20.76 13.47 17.73
C LEU A 328 21.32 12.39 18.65
N PHE A 329 20.70 11.20 18.68
CA PHE A 329 21.16 10.06 19.50
C PHE A 329 22.17 9.15 18.80
N ARG A 330 22.47 9.36 17.51
CA ARG A 330 23.51 8.60 16.82
C ARG A 330 24.88 9.16 17.23
N ARG A 331 25.68 8.36 17.93
CA ARG A 331 27.09 8.68 18.18
C ARG A 331 27.80 8.93 16.84
N PRO A 332 28.65 9.97 16.73
CA PRO A 332 29.52 10.13 15.58
C PRO A 332 30.27 8.82 15.35
N ALA A 333 30.32 8.35 14.10
CA ALA A 333 31.21 7.25 13.76
C ALA A 333 32.65 7.68 14.14
N PRO A 334 33.48 6.81 14.73
CA PRO A 334 34.88 7.12 14.93
C PRO A 334 35.48 7.53 13.59
N SER A 335 36.13 8.68 13.55
CA SER A 335 36.83 9.15 12.35
C SER A 335 37.69 8.01 11.82
N PRO A 336 37.67 7.73 10.50
CA PRO A 336 38.60 6.77 9.93
C PRO A 336 40.00 7.19 10.36
N ALA A 337 40.74 6.25 10.96
CA ALA A 337 42.12 6.48 11.35
C ALA A 337 42.85 7.06 10.13
N PRO A 338 43.71 8.08 10.31
CA PRO A 338 44.50 8.61 9.21
C PRO A 338 45.20 7.43 8.55
N VAL A 339 44.91 7.22 7.27
CA VAL A 339 45.60 6.22 6.46
C VAL A 339 47.07 6.61 6.54
N SER A 340 47.87 5.81 7.23
CA SER A 340 49.31 5.95 7.22
C SER A 340 49.74 5.88 5.76
N SER A 341 50.22 6.99 5.22
CA SER A 341 50.80 7.03 3.88
C SER A 341 51.75 5.85 3.73
N PRO A 342 51.68 5.08 2.63
CA PRO A 342 52.70 4.07 2.36
C PRO A 342 54.06 4.77 2.39
N ALA A 343 55.01 4.19 3.12
CA ALA A 343 56.39 4.64 3.06
C ALA A 343 56.81 4.76 1.60
N PRO A 344 57.55 5.81 1.20
CA PRO A 344 57.96 5.98 -0.18
C PRO A 344 58.71 4.72 -0.63
N SER A 345 58.15 4.05 -1.63
CA SER A 345 58.81 2.96 -2.36
C SER A 345 60.20 3.45 -2.74
N GLN A 346 61.22 2.66 -2.41
CA GLN A 346 62.56 2.86 -2.94
C GLN A 346 62.47 3.01 -4.47
N ALA A 347 63.22 3.99 -4.99
CA ALA A 347 63.26 4.31 -6.41
C ALA A 347 63.58 3.06 -7.24
N PRO A 348 62.98 2.89 -8.43
CA PRO A 348 63.38 1.81 -9.33
C PRO A 348 64.83 2.03 -9.78
N ALA A 349 65.61 0.95 -9.80
CA ALA A 349 66.94 0.96 -10.39
C ALA A 349 66.89 1.44 -11.86
N PRO A 350 67.93 2.16 -12.35
CA PRO A 350 67.94 2.66 -13.72
C PRO A 350 67.93 1.49 -14.71
N ALA A 351 67.14 1.64 -15.78
CA ALA A 351 67.05 0.68 -16.86
C ALA A 351 68.39 0.58 -17.62
N PRO A 352 68.80 -0.61 -18.09
CA PRO A 352 69.99 -0.75 -18.90
C PRO A 352 69.82 -0.04 -20.25
N GLU A 353 70.89 0.61 -20.67
CA GLU A 353 71.04 1.40 -21.89
C GLU A 353 70.67 0.58 -23.14
N ARG A 354 69.80 1.13 -23.99
CA ARG A 354 69.40 0.49 -25.26
C ARG A 354 70.57 0.50 -26.24
N ALA A 355 70.90 -0.67 -26.77
CA ALA A 355 71.81 -0.82 -27.89
C ALA A 355 71.31 -0.03 -29.13
N PRO A 356 72.22 0.53 -29.94
CA PRO A 356 71.87 1.33 -31.12
C PRO A 356 71.20 0.46 -32.20
N ALA A 357 70.24 1.07 -32.89
CA ALA A 357 69.49 0.44 -33.97
C ALA A 357 70.37 0.16 -35.20
N PRO A 358 70.14 -0.94 -35.96
CA PRO A 358 70.91 -1.25 -37.15
C PRO A 358 70.56 -0.32 -38.32
N ASP A 359 71.57 -0.02 -39.12
CA ASP A 359 71.57 0.84 -40.31
C ASP A 359 70.67 0.25 -41.43
N PRO A 360 69.73 1.03 -42.01
CA PRO A 360 68.83 0.56 -43.06
C PRO A 360 69.50 0.36 -44.45
N SER A 361 70.82 0.52 -44.59
CA SER A 361 71.52 0.35 -45.87
C SER A 361 72.13 -1.04 -46.15
N ALA A 362 71.98 -2.01 -45.24
CA ALA A 362 72.52 -3.35 -45.44
C ALA A 362 71.60 -4.25 -46.30
N ALA A 363 72.03 -4.55 -47.52
CA ALA A 363 71.36 -5.50 -48.42
C ALA A 363 71.34 -6.93 -47.83
N PRO A 364 70.24 -7.70 -48.00
CA PRO A 364 70.17 -9.05 -47.47
C PRO A 364 71.04 -10.03 -48.30
N PRO A 365 71.76 -10.97 -47.66
CA PRO A 365 72.47 -12.02 -48.38
C PRO A 365 71.52 -13.15 -48.84
N ASP A 366 71.86 -13.72 -49.99
CA ASP A 366 71.17 -14.82 -50.67
C ASP A 366 71.00 -16.07 -49.79
N VAL A 367 69.77 -16.61 -49.78
CA VAL A 367 69.45 -17.90 -49.15
C VAL A 367 69.46 -19.00 -50.22
N PRO A 368 70.28 -20.08 -50.08
CA PRO A 368 70.24 -21.20 -51.01
C PRO A 368 69.03 -22.10 -50.76
N ARG A 369 68.35 -22.50 -51.84
CA ARG A 369 67.34 -23.58 -51.82
C ARG A 369 68.00 -24.96 -51.86
N ALA A 370 67.63 -25.83 -50.94
CA ALA A 370 67.69 -27.30 -51.10
C ALA A 370 66.58 -27.90 -50.21
N ARG A 371 65.50 -28.38 -50.84
CA ARG A 371 65.14 -29.79 -51.13
C ARG A 371 64.56 -30.53 -49.93
#